data_AF-A0A231NXC4-F1
#
_entry.id   AF-A0A231NXC4-F1
#
_cell.length_a   1.000
_cell.length_b   1.000
_cell.length_c   1.000
_cell.angle_alpha   90.00
_cell.angle_beta   90.00
_cell.angle_gamma   90.00
#
_symmetry.space_group_name_H-M   'P 1'
#
loop_
_entity.id
_entity.type
_entity.pdbx_description
1 polymer ?
#
loop_
_entity_poly.entity_id
_entity_poly.type
_entity_poly.pdbx_seq_one_letter_code
_entity_poly.pdbx_strand_id
1 'polypeptide(L)'
;MKDKLVAAVINNKNQIPYINLTEDNKYRGWTSDFRISVNDGENMFLDLLKENDLFLLFILASFWSRPTYWENAAFFTTYLKANKLDNPDLWRDKEFILYETAHCKENAKKTLQSCTGIVPRKKVSFRSDIFSSIEVLVEHWDEIISSLEHANQKNDYLPFIHYISEIKGLGYGEKRMRIKVPLILRELRCQKIFSNIPGEFCCVPDKRVVVTAKEIGFYLPTINSSMKNILKASQIIYQNFGELYDIPLFAYEDVKDQLN
;
A
#
# COMPACT_ATOMS: atom_id res chain seq x y z
N MET A 1 11.35 -5.75 -24.18
CA MET A 1 11.53 -6.09 -22.75
C MET A 1 10.24 -5.84 -21.95
N LYS A 2 9.60 -4.67 -22.07
CA LYS A 2 8.33 -4.36 -21.37
C LYS A 2 7.23 -5.40 -21.63
N ASP A 3 6.96 -5.73 -22.89
CA ASP A 3 5.92 -6.71 -23.23
C ASP A 3 6.24 -8.11 -22.70
N LYS A 4 7.52 -8.52 -22.74
CA LYS A 4 7.98 -9.78 -22.12
C LYS A 4 7.71 -9.79 -20.62
N LEU A 5 7.99 -8.68 -19.93
CA LEU A 5 7.74 -8.53 -18.49
C LEU A 5 6.25 -8.62 -18.16
N VAL A 6 5.40 -7.93 -18.93
CA VAL A 6 3.95 -8.01 -18.77
C VAL A 6 3.45 -9.44 -18.99
N ALA A 7 3.90 -10.10 -20.06
CA ALA A 7 3.53 -11.48 -20.34
C ALA A 7 3.96 -12.44 -19.22
N ALA A 8 5.20 -12.31 -18.73
CA ALA A 8 5.69 -13.12 -17.62
C ALA A 8 4.86 -12.89 -16.35
N VAL A 9 4.51 -11.65 -16.03
CA VAL A 9 3.64 -11.34 -14.89
C VAL A 9 2.25 -11.96 -15.03
N ILE A 10 1.63 -11.85 -16.20
CA ILE A 10 0.31 -12.45 -16.48
C ILE A 10 0.37 -13.97 -16.34
N ASN A 11 1.40 -14.62 -16.90
CA ASN A 11 1.58 -16.06 -16.86
C ASN A 11 1.79 -16.60 -15.43
N ASN A 12 2.32 -15.77 -14.52
CA ASN A 12 2.60 -16.14 -13.13
C ASN A 12 1.65 -15.50 -12.13
N LYS A 13 0.54 -14.88 -12.58
CA LYS A 13 -0.38 -14.14 -11.71
C LYS A 13 -0.86 -14.97 -10.51
N ASN A 14 -1.04 -16.27 -10.68
CA ASN A 14 -1.49 -17.17 -9.61
C ASN A 14 -0.38 -17.54 -8.61
N GLN A 15 0.89 -17.35 -8.94
CA GLN A 15 2.04 -17.71 -8.09
C GLN A 15 2.57 -16.51 -7.28
N ILE A 16 2.31 -15.28 -7.74
CA ILE A 16 2.85 -14.07 -7.12
C ILE A 16 1.80 -13.46 -6.19
N PRO A 17 2.01 -13.41 -4.86
CA PRO A 17 0.91 -13.19 -3.93
C PRO A 17 0.21 -11.84 -3.98
N TYR A 18 0.88 -10.80 -4.45
CA TYR A 18 0.36 -9.43 -4.52
C TYR A 18 -0.20 -9.08 -5.91
N ILE A 19 -0.29 -10.06 -6.82
CA ILE A 19 -0.83 -9.89 -8.17
C ILE A 19 -2.25 -10.43 -8.21
N ASN A 20 -3.22 -9.51 -8.16
CA ASN A 20 -4.64 -9.81 -8.19
C ASN A 20 -5.22 -9.42 -9.55
N LEU A 21 -4.95 -10.25 -10.56
CA LEU A 21 -5.48 -10.09 -11.91
C LEU A 21 -6.72 -10.96 -12.09
N THR A 22 -7.77 -10.40 -12.70
CA THR A 22 -8.93 -11.15 -13.18
C THR A 22 -8.55 -12.10 -14.33
N GLU A 23 -9.52 -12.89 -14.80
CA GLU A 23 -9.37 -13.73 -15.99
C GLU A 23 -9.04 -12.90 -17.23
N ASP A 24 -9.65 -11.73 -17.39
CA ASP A 24 -9.37 -10.75 -18.45
C ASP A 24 -8.14 -9.86 -18.16
N ASN A 25 -7.29 -10.26 -17.22
CA ASN A 25 -6.02 -9.61 -16.85
C ASN A 25 -6.15 -8.15 -16.40
N LYS A 26 -7.30 -7.79 -15.81
CA LYS A 26 -7.49 -6.50 -15.14
C LYS A 26 -7.04 -6.58 -13.69
N TYR A 27 -6.30 -5.57 -13.25
CA TYR A 27 -5.83 -5.49 -11.87
C TYR A 27 -6.93 -5.03 -10.93
N ARG A 28 -7.17 -5.81 -9.87
CA ARG A 28 -8.24 -5.56 -8.87
C ARG A 28 -7.77 -4.74 -7.67
N GLY A 29 -6.50 -4.36 -7.62
CA GLY A 29 -5.88 -3.82 -6.42
C GLY A 29 -5.25 -4.92 -5.58
N TRP A 30 -4.20 -4.58 -4.85
CA TRP A 30 -3.51 -5.54 -4.00
C TRP A 30 -4.36 -5.90 -2.77
N THR A 31 -5.09 -4.93 -2.24
CA THR A 31 -5.89 -5.08 -1.02
C THR A 31 -7.18 -5.88 -1.24
N SER A 32 -7.51 -6.22 -2.49
CA SER A 32 -8.66 -7.09 -2.80
C SER A 32 -8.46 -8.54 -2.38
N ASP A 33 -7.21 -8.96 -2.20
CA ASP A 33 -6.82 -10.28 -1.71
C ASP A 33 -5.34 -10.21 -1.29
N PHE A 34 -5.07 -10.26 0.02
CA PHE A 34 -3.70 -10.30 0.53
C PHE A 34 -3.05 -11.67 0.38
N ARG A 35 -3.81 -12.72 0.06
CA ARG A 35 -3.42 -14.14 0.09
C ARG A 35 -2.85 -14.59 1.43
N ILE A 36 -3.34 -13.98 2.50
CA ILE A 36 -3.06 -14.34 3.88
C ILE A 36 -4.37 -14.80 4.49
N SER A 37 -4.45 -16.03 4.97
CA SER A 37 -5.60 -16.54 5.73
C SER A 37 -5.27 -16.55 7.20
N VAL A 38 -6.23 -16.17 8.06
CA VAL A 38 -6.10 -16.27 9.51
C VAL A 38 -6.86 -17.52 9.98
N ASN A 39 -6.18 -18.40 10.71
CA ASN A 39 -6.70 -19.68 11.20
C ASN A 39 -7.34 -20.53 10.08
N ASP A 40 -6.71 -20.56 8.91
CA ASP A 40 -7.16 -21.28 7.71
C ASP A 40 -8.57 -20.89 7.21
N GLY A 41 -9.00 -19.68 7.55
CA GLY A 41 -10.21 -19.07 7.00
C GLY A 41 -10.04 -18.52 5.58
N GLU A 42 -10.98 -17.68 5.18
CA GLU A 42 -10.89 -16.94 3.91
C GLU A 42 -9.66 -16.03 3.89
N ASN A 43 -9.17 -15.75 2.67
CA ASN A 43 -8.10 -14.79 2.49
C ASN A 43 -8.55 -13.42 3.00
N MET A 44 -7.64 -12.77 3.72
CA MET A 44 -7.76 -11.39 4.14
C MET A 44 -7.88 -10.46 2.91
N PHE A 45 -8.84 -9.54 2.95
CA PHE A 45 -9.01 -8.43 2.01
C PHE A 45 -9.53 -7.18 2.74
N LEU A 46 -9.42 -6.01 2.11
CA LEU A 46 -10.06 -4.77 2.56
C LEU A 46 -11.25 -4.44 1.66
N ASP A 47 -12.43 -4.36 2.27
CA ASP A 47 -13.67 -3.87 1.67
C ASP A 47 -13.71 -2.35 1.85
N LEU A 48 -13.18 -1.61 0.88
CA LEU A 48 -12.98 -0.16 0.99
C LEU A 48 -14.29 0.66 1.00
N LEU A 49 -15.45 0.02 0.92
CA LEU A 49 -16.75 0.66 1.22
C LEU A 49 -16.96 0.83 2.73
N LYS A 50 -16.24 0.06 3.57
CA LYS A 50 -16.30 0.14 5.03
C LYS A 50 -15.22 1.09 5.53
N GLU A 51 -15.62 2.01 6.40
CA GLU A 51 -14.73 3.02 6.96
C GLU A 51 -13.51 2.40 7.66
N ASN A 52 -13.70 1.36 8.47
CA ASN A 52 -12.60 0.70 9.15
C ASN A 52 -11.56 0.11 8.18
N ASP A 53 -12.01 -0.49 7.08
CA ASP A 53 -11.11 -1.05 6.06
C ASP A 53 -10.42 0.05 5.25
N LEU A 54 -11.11 1.17 5.03
CA LEU A 54 -10.52 2.36 4.47
C LEU A 54 -9.43 2.92 5.40
N PHE A 55 -9.67 2.98 6.71
CA PHE A 55 -8.66 3.38 7.69
C PHE A 55 -7.42 2.47 7.65
N LEU A 56 -7.64 1.15 7.58
CA LEU A 56 -6.57 0.17 7.40
C LEU A 56 -5.75 0.39 6.12
N LEU A 57 -6.35 0.85 5.02
CA LEU A 57 -5.60 1.20 3.80
C LEU A 57 -4.61 2.35 4.05
N PHE A 58 -4.98 3.37 4.83
CA PHE A 58 -4.08 4.46 5.19
C PHE A 58 -2.95 3.98 6.10
N ILE A 59 -3.26 3.11 7.07
CA ILE A 59 -2.24 2.48 7.93
C ILE A 59 -1.28 1.63 7.09
N LEU A 60 -1.80 0.81 6.18
CA LEU A 60 -1.00 -0.01 5.26
C LEU A 60 -0.05 0.86 4.44
N ALA A 61 -0.55 1.95 3.86
CA ALA A 61 0.24 2.89 3.06
C ALA A 61 1.29 3.65 3.88
N SER A 62 1.01 3.92 5.15
CA SER A 62 1.98 4.47 6.09
C SER A 62 3.06 3.46 6.45
N PHE A 63 2.68 2.22 6.80
CA PHE A 63 3.66 1.19 7.16
C PHE A 63 4.58 0.87 5.99
N TRP A 64 4.03 0.64 4.79
CA TRP A 64 4.83 0.29 3.61
C TRP A 64 5.77 1.43 3.17
N SER A 65 5.56 2.66 3.62
CA SER A 65 6.54 3.73 3.40
C SER A 65 7.88 3.54 4.15
N ARG A 66 7.90 2.64 5.14
CA ARG A 66 9.06 2.37 6.01
C ARG A 66 10.05 1.45 5.29
N PRO A 67 11.36 1.51 5.63
CA PRO A 67 12.37 0.65 5.04
C PRO A 67 12.23 -0.78 5.56
N THR A 68 11.31 -1.53 4.95
CA THR A 68 11.04 -2.95 5.21
C THR A 68 10.44 -3.60 3.97
N TYR A 69 10.25 -4.91 4.04
CA TYR A 69 9.54 -5.69 3.03
C TYR A 69 8.04 -5.45 3.14
N TRP A 70 7.34 -5.39 2.00
CA TRP A 70 5.90 -5.10 1.93
C TRP A 70 5.07 -6.09 2.75
N GLU A 71 5.55 -7.33 2.90
CA GLU A 71 4.93 -8.35 3.74
C GLU A 71 4.74 -7.87 5.18
N ASN A 72 5.63 -7.04 5.74
CA ASN A 72 5.42 -6.51 7.09
C ASN A 72 4.17 -5.63 7.18
N ALA A 73 3.90 -4.82 6.15
CA ALA A 73 2.69 -4.00 6.10
C ALA A 73 1.45 -4.88 5.91
N ALA A 74 1.54 -5.93 5.09
CA ALA A 74 0.48 -6.91 4.87
C ALA A 74 0.08 -7.66 6.16
N PHE A 75 1.06 -8.25 6.84
CA PHE A 75 0.85 -8.97 8.10
C PHE A 75 0.40 -8.03 9.22
N PHE A 76 0.88 -6.78 9.26
CA PHE A 76 0.40 -5.81 10.25
C PHE A 76 -1.05 -5.43 10.01
N THR A 77 -1.44 -5.19 8.76
CA THR A 77 -2.84 -4.86 8.43
C THR A 77 -3.76 -6.05 8.72
N THR A 78 -3.29 -7.27 8.44
CA THR A 78 -3.99 -8.52 8.80
C THR A 78 -4.16 -8.63 10.32
N TYR A 79 -3.11 -8.35 11.09
CA TYR A 79 -3.16 -8.31 12.55
C TYR A 79 -4.26 -7.36 13.06
N LEU A 80 -4.26 -6.12 12.58
CA LEU A 80 -5.23 -5.13 13.02
C LEU A 80 -6.66 -5.58 12.73
N LYS A 81 -6.95 -6.04 11.50
CA LYS A 81 -8.30 -6.47 11.14
C LYS A 81 -8.75 -7.71 11.89
N ALA A 82 -7.90 -8.74 11.97
CA ALA A 82 -8.24 -10.00 12.62
C ALA A 82 -8.57 -9.84 14.11
N ASN A 83 -7.98 -8.82 14.75
CA ASN A 83 -8.20 -8.50 16.16
C ASN A 83 -9.19 -7.36 16.39
N LYS A 84 -9.90 -6.90 15.34
CA LYS A 84 -10.87 -5.78 15.40
C LYS A 84 -10.27 -4.47 15.92
N LEU A 85 -9.01 -4.21 15.56
CA LEU A 85 -8.25 -3.00 15.89
C LEU A 85 -8.27 -2.00 14.72
N ASP A 86 -9.27 -2.12 13.86
CA ASP A 86 -9.52 -1.37 12.64
C ASP A 86 -10.43 -0.16 12.85
N ASN A 87 -11.00 0.00 14.05
CA ASN A 87 -11.79 1.17 14.43
C ASN A 87 -10.86 2.36 14.80
N PRO A 88 -10.96 3.52 14.12
CA PRO A 88 -10.20 4.72 14.46
C PRO A 88 -10.32 5.12 15.93
N ASP A 89 -11.50 5.02 16.55
CA ASP A 89 -11.73 5.52 17.92
C ASP A 89 -10.88 4.81 18.98
N LEU A 90 -10.52 3.54 18.77
CA LEU A 90 -9.63 2.79 19.66
C LEU A 90 -8.25 3.47 19.75
N TRP A 91 -7.80 4.06 18.64
CA TRP A 91 -6.49 4.70 18.51
C TRP A 91 -6.46 6.12 19.07
N ARG A 92 -7.58 6.64 19.58
CA ARG A 92 -7.60 7.90 20.33
C ARG A 92 -7.19 7.71 21.80
N ASP A 93 -7.23 6.47 22.29
CA ASP A 93 -6.83 6.13 23.66
C ASP A 93 -5.32 5.90 23.76
N LYS A 94 -4.65 6.77 24.53
CA LYS A 94 -3.20 6.72 24.75
C LYS A 94 -2.76 5.48 25.52
N GLU A 95 -3.57 4.99 26.47
CA GLU A 95 -3.23 3.77 27.20
C GLU A 95 -3.27 2.55 26.27
N PHE A 96 -4.27 2.49 25.40
CA PHE A 96 -4.37 1.48 24.36
C PHE A 96 -3.17 1.52 23.39
N ILE A 97 -2.79 2.72 22.90
CA ILE A 97 -1.61 2.88 22.04
C ILE A 97 -0.33 2.39 22.73
N LEU A 98 -0.13 2.75 23.99
CA LEU A 98 1.05 2.34 24.76
C LEU A 98 1.09 0.82 24.96
N TYR A 99 -0.06 0.21 25.24
CA TYR A 99 -0.20 -1.25 25.34
C TYR A 99 0.20 -1.94 24.03
N GLU A 100 -0.38 -1.52 22.91
CA GLU A 100 -0.07 -2.10 21.59
C GLU A 100 1.40 -1.91 21.20
N THR A 101 1.97 -0.76 21.54
CA THR A 101 3.39 -0.46 21.31
C THR A 101 4.30 -1.39 22.10
N ALA A 102 3.99 -1.66 23.38
CA ALA A 102 4.77 -2.54 24.23
C ALA A 102 4.72 -4.01 23.79
N HIS A 103 3.57 -4.46 23.27
CA HIS A 103 3.33 -5.86 22.89
C HIS A 103 3.57 -6.15 21.39
N CYS A 104 3.96 -5.15 20.59
CA CYS A 104 4.06 -5.26 19.14
C CYS A 104 4.89 -6.45 18.62
N LYS A 105 5.99 -6.82 19.29
CA LYS A 105 6.82 -7.96 18.90
C LYS A 105 6.14 -9.30 19.15
N GLU A 106 5.41 -9.41 20.27
CA GLU A 106 4.63 -10.60 20.60
C GLU A 106 3.45 -10.75 19.65
N ASN A 107 2.75 -9.65 19.38
CA ASN A 107 1.63 -9.61 18.44
C ASN A 107 2.06 -10.00 17.02
N ALA A 108 3.23 -9.54 16.56
CA ALA A 108 3.80 -9.98 15.28
C ALA A 108 4.06 -11.49 15.23
N LYS A 109 4.59 -12.07 16.32
CA LYS A 109 4.84 -13.51 16.41
C LYS A 109 3.53 -14.31 16.40
N LYS A 110 2.54 -13.93 17.22
CA LYS A 110 1.23 -14.59 17.29
C LYS A 110 0.49 -14.51 15.95
N THR A 111 0.54 -13.35 15.29
CA THR A 111 -0.05 -13.17 13.96
C THR A 111 0.59 -14.11 12.95
N LEU A 112 1.93 -14.17 12.88
CA LEU A 112 2.61 -15.06 11.95
C LEU A 112 2.29 -16.54 12.20
N GLN A 113 2.11 -16.94 13.47
CA GLN A 113 1.76 -18.32 13.84
C GLN A 113 0.32 -18.71 13.50
N SER A 114 -0.59 -17.72 13.40
CA SER A 114 -2.00 -17.94 13.06
C SER A 114 -2.30 -17.73 11.58
N CYS A 115 -1.32 -17.27 10.79
CA CYS A 115 -1.50 -16.97 9.38
C CYS A 115 -0.93 -18.05 8.46
N THR A 116 -1.65 -18.33 7.37
CA THR A 116 -1.22 -19.20 6.26
C THR A 116 -1.29 -18.45 4.92
N GLY A 117 -0.83 -19.08 3.82
CA GLY A 117 -0.84 -18.48 2.47
C GLY A 117 0.51 -17.90 2.05
N ILE A 118 0.84 -16.67 2.45
CA ILE A 118 2.13 -16.03 2.11
C ILE A 118 3.25 -16.51 3.04
N VAL A 119 4.37 -16.91 2.44
CA VAL A 119 5.65 -17.06 3.14
C VAL A 119 6.44 -15.74 3.04
N PRO A 120 6.69 -15.03 4.15
CA PRO A 120 7.38 -13.75 4.10
C PRO A 120 8.87 -13.91 3.77
N ARG A 121 9.41 -13.06 2.89
CA ARG A 121 10.83 -13.10 2.48
C ARG A 121 11.82 -12.80 3.61
N LYS A 122 11.35 -12.11 4.66
CA LYS A 122 12.11 -11.80 5.87
C LYS A 122 11.21 -11.98 7.09
N LYS A 123 11.83 -12.05 8.27
CA LYS A 123 11.12 -12.05 9.55
C LYS A 123 10.12 -10.89 9.63
N VAL A 124 8.86 -11.21 9.91
CA VAL A 124 7.80 -10.24 10.21
C VAL A 124 8.05 -9.63 11.59
N SER A 125 7.98 -8.31 11.67
CA SER A 125 8.21 -7.51 12.88
C SER A 125 7.38 -6.24 12.81
N PHE A 126 6.49 -6.05 13.77
CA PHE A 126 5.80 -4.78 13.93
C PHE A 126 6.74 -3.78 14.60
N ARG A 127 6.87 -2.58 14.01
CA ARG A 127 7.76 -1.55 14.56
C ARG A 127 7.00 -0.70 15.55
N SER A 128 7.55 -0.45 16.72
CA SER A 128 6.89 0.37 17.76
C SER A 128 6.51 1.77 17.27
N ASP A 129 7.29 2.36 16.37
CA ASP A 129 7.04 3.70 15.86
C ASP A 129 5.89 3.77 14.83
N ILE A 130 5.29 2.64 14.41
CA ILE A 130 4.06 2.66 13.60
C ILE A 130 2.85 3.09 14.42
N PHE A 131 2.75 2.73 15.69
CA PHE A 131 1.56 3.01 16.50
C PHE A 131 1.40 4.52 16.71
N SER A 132 2.49 5.25 16.92
CA SER A 132 2.49 6.72 16.92
C SER A 132 2.16 7.32 15.54
N SER A 133 2.34 6.58 14.44
CA SER A 133 1.83 7.03 13.12
C SER A 133 0.32 6.82 13.00
N ILE A 134 -0.22 5.76 13.62
CA ILE A 134 -1.67 5.53 13.69
C ILE A 134 -2.33 6.63 14.52
N GLU A 135 -1.72 7.03 15.64
CA GLU A 135 -2.13 8.17 16.46
C GLU A 135 -2.27 9.46 15.60
N VAL A 136 -1.26 9.77 14.80
CA VAL A 136 -1.32 10.92 13.88
C VAL A 136 -2.42 10.76 12.81
N LEU A 137 -2.62 9.54 12.28
CA LEU A 137 -3.67 9.29 11.28
C LEU A 137 -5.07 9.50 11.88
N VAL A 138 -5.31 9.05 13.11
CA VAL A 138 -6.63 9.24 13.76
C VAL A 138 -6.88 10.69 14.17
N GLU A 139 -5.84 11.43 14.55
CA GLU A 139 -5.94 12.87 14.83
C GLU A 139 -6.40 13.69 13.62
N HIS A 140 -6.13 13.19 12.40
CA HIS A 140 -6.47 13.83 11.13
C HIS A 140 -7.58 13.12 10.35
N TRP A 141 -8.22 12.10 10.93
CA TRP A 141 -9.05 11.16 10.17
C TRP A 141 -10.25 11.84 9.50
N ASP A 142 -10.95 12.70 10.23
CA ASP A 142 -12.13 13.39 9.72
C ASP A 142 -11.77 14.33 8.56
N GLU A 143 -10.64 15.05 8.67
CA GLU A 143 -10.15 15.90 7.59
C GLU A 143 -9.63 15.11 6.38
N ILE A 144 -9.00 13.94 6.61
CA ILE A 144 -8.58 13.02 5.55
C ILE A 144 -9.79 12.60 4.71
N ILE A 145 -10.86 12.14 5.37
CA ILE A 145 -12.08 11.68 4.70
C ILE A 145 -12.76 12.84 3.97
N SER A 146 -12.96 13.97 4.64
CA SER A 146 -13.55 15.17 4.04
C SER A 146 -12.78 15.65 2.81
N SER A 147 -11.44 15.65 2.87
CA SER A 147 -10.57 16.03 1.75
C SER A 147 -10.70 15.06 0.57
N LEU A 148 -10.76 13.74 0.84
CA LEU A 148 -10.92 12.70 -0.17
C LEU A 148 -12.29 12.78 -0.88
N GLU A 149 -13.36 13.00 -0.12
CA GLU A 149 -14.71 13.17 -0.66
C GLU A 149 -14.80 14.44 -1.53
N HIS A 150 -14.22 15.54 -1.07
CA HIS A 150 -14.17 16.78 -1.83
C HIS A 150 -13.40 16.61 -3.16
N ALA A 151 -12.26 15.93 -3.12
CA ALA A 151 -11.48 15.61 -4.31
C ALA A 151 -12.30 14.81 -5.33
N ASN A 152 -13.05 13.80 -4.86
CA ASN A 152 -13.96 13.03 -5.70
C ASN A 152 -15.05 13.91 -6.34
N GLN A 153 -15.73 14.73 -5.54
CA GLN A 153 -16.79 15.63 -6.02
C GLN A 153 -16.30 16.64 -7.07
N LYS A 154 -15.07 17.14 -6.91
CA LYS A 154 -14.45 18.10 -7.84
C LYS A 154 -13.75 17.45 -9.02
N ASN A 155 -13.61 16.12 -9.01
CA ASN A 155 -12.78 15.39 -9.96
C ASN A 155 -11.33 15.93 -10.01
N ASP A 156 -10.81 16.36 -8.86
CA ASP A 156 -9.44 16.88 -8.70
C ASP A 156 -8.83 16.37 -7.40
N TYR A 157 -7.86 15.46 -7.54
CA TYR A 157 -7.19 14.81 -6.42
C TYR A 157 -5.90 15.51 -5.99
N LEU A 158 -5.43 16.53 -6.70
CA LEU A 158 -4.21 17.24 -6.31
C LEU A 158 -4.30 17.90 -4.92
N PRO A 159 -5.43 18.54 -4.53
CA PRO A 159 -5.58 19.07 -3.17
C PRO A 159 -5.49 17.99 -2.09
N PHE A 160 -6.14 16.83 -2.29
CA PHE A 160 -6.06 15.69 -1.37
C PHE A 160 -4.63 15.14 -1.29
N ILE A 161 -3.98 14.93 -2.43
CA ILE A 161 -2.59 14.46 -2.49
C ILE A 161 -1.65 15.41 -1.74
N HIS A 162 -1.83 16.72 -1.95
CA HIS A 162 -1.06 17.74 -1.25
C HIS A 162 -1.31 17.68 0.26
N TYR A 163 -2.58 17.66 0.68
CA TYR A 163 -2.97 17.56 2.08
C TYR A 163 -2.31 16.36 2.79
N ILE A 164 -2.47 15.15 2.26
CA ILE A 164 -1.87 13.94 2.85
C ILE A 164 -0.34 14.04 2.90
N SER A 165 0.29 14.61 1.88
CA SER A 165 1.76 14.74 1.83
C SER A 165 2.33 15.74 2.84
N GLU A 166 1.50 16.64 3.35
CA GLU A 166 1.87 17.71 4.28
C GLU A 166 1.47 17.41 5.74
N ILE A 167 0.77 16.31 6.01
CA ILE A 167 0.45 15.88 7.38
C ILE A 167 1.76 15.79 8.18
N LYS A 168 1.83 16.55 9.28
CA LYS A 168 2.95 16.50 10.21
C LYS A 168 2.90 15.21 11.03
N GLY A 169 4.05 14.63 11.34
CA GLY A 169 4.20 13.40 12.11
C GLY A 169 5.67 13.02 12.27
N LEU A 170 6.00 11.74 12.16
CA LEU A 170 7.26 11.19 12.69
C LEU A 170 8.40 11.07 11.67
N GLY A 171 8.31 11.75 10.53
CA GLY A 171 9.34 11.70 9.49
C GLY A 171 10.66 12.37 9.89
N TYR A 172 11.74 11.98 9.21
CA TYR A 172 13.04 12.64 9.33
C TYR A 172 13.01 14.05 8.69
N GLY A 173 13.59 15.05 9.35
CA GLY A 173 13.64 16.44 8.86
C GLY A 173 12.39 17.23 9.26
N GLU A 174 11.61 17.69 8.29
CA GLU A 174 10.40 18.52 8.46
C GLU A 174 9.26 17.85 9.26
N LYS A 175 9.50 16.64 9.78
CA LYS A 175 8.54 15.88 10.58
C LYS A 175 7.23 15.68 9.82
N ARG A 176 7.28 15.25 8.55
CA ARG A 176 6.09 14.88 7.76
C ARG A 176 5.84 13.38 7.87
N MET A 177 4.57 12.99 7.89
CA MET A 177 4.16 11.60 7.79
C MET A 177 4.61 11.02 6.44
N ARG A 178 5.18 9.82 6.47
CA ARG A 178 5.45 9.07 5.25
C ARG A 178 4.25 8.20 4.96
N ILE A 179 3.56 8.50 3.86
CA ILE A 179 2.39 7.76 3.39
C ILE A 179 2.56 7.57 1.88
N LYS A 180 2.41 6.34 1.39
CA LYS A 180 2.42 6.04 -0.05
C LYS A 180 1.09 6.47 -0.69
N VAL A 181 0.92 7.76 -0.97
CA VAL A 181 -0.33 8.30 -1.57
C VAL A 181 -0.74 7.57 -2.86
N PRO A 182 0.17 7.25 -3.81
CA PRO A 182 -0.22 6.51 -5.01
C PRO A 182 -0.83 5.13 -4.72
N LEU A 183 -0.41 4.46 -3.65
CA LEU A 183 -1.00 3.20 -3.23
C LEU A 183 -2.46 3.40 -2.85
N ILE A 184 -2.78 4.38 -1.99
CA ILE A 184 -4.15 4.66 -1.57
C ILE A 184 -5.04 4.93 -2.78
N LEU A 185 -4.59 5.81 -3.68
CA LEU A 185 -5.33 6.17 -4.89
C LEU A 185 -5.56 4.96 -5.82
N ARG A 186 -4.54 4.11 -6.00
CA ARG A 186 -4.66 2.88 -6.80
C ARG A 186 -5.71 1.93 -6.23
N GLU A 187 -5.66 1.67 -4.94
CA GLU A 187 -6.58 0.71 -4.31
C GLU A 187 -8.04 1.22 -4.37
N LEU A 188 -8.27 2.52 -4.13
CA LEU A 188 -9.58 3.16 -4.28
C LEU A 188 -10.11 3.10 -5.72
N ARG A 189 -9.23 3.34 -6.72
CA ARG A 189 -9.58 3.26 -8.14
C ARG A 189 -9.91 1.84 -8.57
N CYS A 190 -9.02 0.88 -8.27
CA CYS A 190 -9.16 -0.51 -8.69
C CYS A 190 -10.39 -1.19 -8.06
N GLN A 191 -10.72 -0.86 -6.81
CA GLN A 191 -11.93 -1.34 -6.15
C GLN A 191 -13.19 -0.54 -6.49
N LYS A 192 -13.10 0.44 -7.41
CA LYS A 192 -14.22 1.28 -7.90
C LYS A 192 -14.92 2.10 -6.81
N ILE A 193 -14.22 2.43 -5.73
CA ILE A 193 -14.73 3.37 -4.71
C ILE A 193 -14.79 4.76 -5.32
N PHE A 194 -13.71 5.16 -6.00
CA PHE A 194 -13.62 6.41 -6.76
C PHE A 194 -13.00 6.14 -8.13
N SER A 195 -13.85 5.79 -9.10
CA SER A 195 -13.41 5.38 -10.45
C SER A 195 -12.78 6.49 -11.28
N ASN A 196 -12.98 7.74 -10.88
CA ASN A 196 -12.50 8.94 -11.57
C ASN A 196 -11.10 9.40 -11.11
N ILE A 197 -10.49 8.76 -10.10
CA ILE A 197 -9.07 8.97 -9.75
C ILE A 197 -8.20 8.76 -10.99
N PRO A 198 -7.38 9.72 -11.44
CA PRO A 198 -6.49 9.51 -12.59
C PRO A 198 -5.47 8.39 -12.35
N GLY A 199 -5.36 7.45 -13.29
CA GLY A 199 -4.42 6.32 -13.17
C GLY A 199 -2.96 6.75 -13.11
N GLU A 200 -2.65 7.92 -13.66
CA GLU A 200 -1.34 8.58 -13.60
C GLU A 200 -0.91 8.93 -12.16
N PHE A 201 -1.82 8.94 -11.19
CA PHE A 201 -1.51 9.16 -9.77
C PHE A 201 -1.38 7.87 -8.95
N CYS A 202 -1.60 6.71 -9.55
CA CYS A 202 -1.77 5.43 -8.85
C CYS A 202 -0.52 4.54 -8.85
N CYS A 203 0.56 4.91 -9.52
CA CYS A 203 1.75 4.07 -9.60
C CYS A 203 2.72 4.40 -8.46
N VAL A 204 3.17 3.40 -7.72
CA VAL A 204 4.14 3.55 -6.62
C VAL A 204 5.56 3.45 -7.17
N PRO A 205 6.41 4.50 -7.10
CA PRO A 205 7.78 4.43 -7.57
C PRO A 205 8.75 3.99 -6.45
N ASP A 206 8.58 2.77 -5.94
CA ASP A 206 9.46 2.18 -4.93
C ASP A 206 10.91 2.05 -5.41
N LYS A 207 11.83 1.83 -4.47
CA LYS A 207 13.22 1.49 -4.80
C LYS A 207 13.31 0.34 -5.80
N ARG A 208 12.53 -0.73 -5.63
CA ARG A 208 12.52 -1.89 -6.56
C ARG A 208 12.03 -1.47 -7.95
N VAL A 209 10.93 -0.73 -8.01
CA VAL A 209 10.34 -0.21 -9.24
C VAL A 209 11.31 0.70 -10.00
N VAL A 210 11.99 1.61 -9.29
CA VAL A 210 12.98 2.53 -9.87
C VAL A 210 14.19 1.79 -10.43
N VAL A 211 14.72 0.80 -9.69
CA VAL A 211 15.85 -0.03 -10.16
C VAL A 211 15.44 -0.80 -11.42
N THR A 212 14.30 -1.49 -11.38
CA THR A 212 13.82 -2.27 -12.52
C THR A 212 13.51 -1.41 -13.74
N ALA A 213 12.90 -0.23 -13.57
CA ALA A 213 12.62 0.68 -14.69
C ALA A 213 13.90 0.97 -15.49
N LYS A 214 15.00 1.25 -14.79
CA LYS A 214 16.32 1.47 -15.38
C LYS A 214 16.83 0.23 -16.11
N GLU A 215 16.70 -0.95 -15.49
CA GLU A 215 17.14 -2.22 -16.09
C GLU A 215 16.40 -2.54 -17.40
N ILE A 216 15.10 -2.23 -17.48
CA ILE A 216 14.30 -2.51 -18.68
C ILE A 216 14.26 -1.35 -19.69
N GLY A 217 15.07 -0.30 -19.47
CA GLY A 217 15.41 0.70 -20.48
C GLY A 217 14.67 2.04 -20.39
N PHE A 218 14.16 2.46 -19.23
CA PHE A 218 13.68 3.84 -19.06
C PHE A 218 13.97 4.41 -17.66
N TYR A 219 13.95 5.74 -17.55
CA TYR A 219 14.37 6.45 -16.34
C TYR A 219 13.19 7.12 -15.65
N LEU A 220 13.07 6.88 -14.36
CA LEU A 220 12.19 7.64 -13.47
C LEU A 220 12.97 8.83 -12.89
N PRO A 221 12.29 9.95 -12.56
CA PRO A 221 12.93 11.05 -11.85
C PRO A 221 13.46 10.57 -10.50
N THR A 222 14.46 11.26 -9.96
CA THR A 222 14.99 10.97 -8.64
C THR A 222 13.88 11.08 -7.60
N ILE A 223 13.51 9.96 -7.00
CA ILE A 223 12.49 9.89 -5.96
C ILE A 223 13.10 10.37 -4.65
N ASN A 224 12.75 11.60 -4.28
CA ASN A 224 13.00 12.18 -2.97
C ASN A 224 11.65 12.35 -2.26
N SER A 225 11.63 13.01 -1.10
CA SER A 225 10.38 13.32 -0.38
C SER A 225 9.44 14.29 -1.12
N SER A 226 9.74 14.68 -2.37
CA SER A 226 8.89 15.58 -3.15
C SER A 226 7.76 14.81 -3.84
N MET A 227 6.52 15.13 -3.46
CA MET A 227 5.33 14.58 -4.10
C MET A 227 5.29 14.86 -5.61
N LYS A 228 5.82 16.01 -6.06
CA LYS A 228 5.94 16.34 -7.49
C LYS A 228 6.74 15.30 -8.27
N ASN A 229 7.88 14.83 -7.73
CA ASN A 229 8.69 13.82 -8.38
C ASN A 229 8.02 12.44 -8.34
N ILE A 230 7.33 12.12 -7.24
CA ILE A 230 6.55 10.88 -7.11
C ILE A 230 5.44 10.84 -8.18
N LEU A 231 4.67 11.92 -8.34
CA LEU A 231 3.60 11.98 -9.34
C LEU A 231 4.14 11.93 -10.77
N LYS A 232 5.26 12.60 -11.05
CA LYS A 232 5.91 12.52 -12.36
C LYS A 232 6.39 11.09 -12.67
N ALA A 233 6.97 10.39 -11.69
CA ALA A 233 7.34 9.00 -11.86
C ALA A 233 6.12 8.11 -12.07
N SER A 234 5.05 8.34 -11.30
CA SER A 234 3.80 7.61 -11.40
C SER A 234 3.19 7.72 -12.81
N GLN A 235 3.17 8.93 -13.37
CA GLN A 235 2.72 9.18 -14.73
C GLN A 235 3.55 8.41 -15.76
N ILE A 236 4.88 8.43 -15.65
CA ILE A 236 5.75 7.68 -16.57
C ILE A 236 5.49 6.18 -16.47
N ILE A 237 5.35 5.62 -15.26
CA ILE A 237 5.02 4.20 -15.08
C ILE A 237 3.67 3.88 -15.75
N TYR A 238 2.65 4.70 -15.50
CA TYR A 238 1.32 4.50 -16.07
C TYR A 238 1.32 4.56 -17.60
N GLN A 239 2.08 5.48 -18.21
CA GLN A 239 2.25 5.52 -19.67
C GLN A 239 2.87 4.24 -20.26
N ASN A 240 3.64 3.50 -19.46
CA ASN A 240 4.31 2.28 -19.91
C ASN A 240 3.53 1.00 -19.63
N PHE A 241 2.70 0.97 -18.59
CA PHE A 241 2.03 -0.24 -18.11
C PHE A 241 0.51 -0.12 -17.97
N GLY A 242 -0.04 1.07 -18.17
CA GLY A 242 -1.48 1.36 -18.08
C GLY A 242 -2.08 0.88 -16.76
N GLU A 243 -3.20 0.17 -16.87
CA GLU A 243 -3.97 -0.37 -15.74
C GLU A 243 -3.29 -1.55 -15.00
N LEU A 244 -2.06 -1.93 -15.40
CA LEU A 244 -1.20 -2.79 -14.59
C LEU A 244 -0.32 -1.98 -13.62
N TYR A 245 -0.30 -0.65 -13.73
CA TYR A 245 0.41 0.27 -12.84
C TYR A 245 1.91 -0.09 -12.69
N ASP A 246 2.46 0.04 -11.49
CA ASP A 246 3.83 -0.36 -11.14
C ASP A 246 4.00 -1.87 -10.95
N ILE A 247 2.94 -2.67 -11.00
CA ILE A 247 2.99 -4.11 -10.66
C ILE A 247 4.00 -4.88 -11.52
N PRO A 248 4.10 -4.68 -12.85
CA PRO A 248 5.09 -5.40 -13.63
C PRO A 248 6.53 -5.09 -13.21
N LEU A 249 6.83 -3.83 -12.93
CA LEU A 249 8.15 -3.40 -12.43
C LEU A 249 8.39 -3.97 -11.03
N PHE A 250 7.40 -3.89 -10.17
CA PHE A 250 7.47 -4.40 -8.80
C PHE A 250 7.64 -5.91 -8.78
N ALA A 251 7.14 -6.66 -9.77
CA ALA A 251 7.22 -8.11 -9.84
C ALA A 251 8.49 -8.65 -10.51
N TYR A 252 9.32 -7.79 -11.11
CA TYR A 252 10.43 -8.20 -11.95
C TYR A 252 11.36 -9.27 -11.35
N GLU A 253 11.93 -9.06 -10.16
CA GLU A 253 12.77 -10.11 -9.52
C GLU A 253 12.05 -11.45 -9.28
N ASP A 254 10.71 -11.47 -9.20
CA ASP A 254 9.95 -12.70 -8.99
C ASP A 254 9.67 -13.43 -10.33
N VAL A 255 9.92 -12.80 -11.49
CA VAL A 255 9.70 -13.38 -12.83
C VAL A 255 10.90 -13.30 -13.77
N LYS A 256 12.01 -12.69 -13.34
CA LYS A 256 13.16 -12.38 -14.22
C LYS A 256 13.75 -13.60 -14.94
N ASP A 257 13.75 -14.76 -14.30
CA ASP A 257 14.31 -15.99 -14.86
C ASP A 257 13.53 -16.46 -16.10
N GLN A 258 12.29 -16.00 -16.25
CA GLN A 258 11.39 -16.32 -17.36
C GLN A 258 11.43 -15.28 -18.49
N LEU A 259 12.24 -14.23 -18.35
CA LEU A 259 12.37 -13.17 -19.36
C LEU A 259 13.41 -13.51 -20.45
N ASN A 260 14.17 -14.59 -20.24
CA ASN A 260 15.17 -15.10 -21.15
C ASN A 260 14.52 -15.64 -22.44
#